data_AF-X1DTB3-F1
#
_entry.id   AF-X1DTB3-F1
#
_cell.length_a   1.000
_cell.length_b   1.000
_cell.length_c   1.000
_cell.angle_alpha   90.00
_cell.angle_beta   90.00
_cell.angle_gamma   90.00
#
_symmetry.space_group_name_H-M   'P 1'
#
loop_
_entity.id
_entity.type
_entity.pdbx_description
1 polymer ?
#
loop_
_entity_poly.entity_id
_entity_poly.type
_entity_poly.pdbx_seq_one_letter_code
_entity_poly.pdbx_strand_id
1 'polypeptide(L)'
;MSVFGTVTEVTGDKVYGFGHGFLGYGSVNLPMATGKVHTVVSSVARSFKLGSALEIVGALTADEYAAVFGRIGAEARMIPVTMRIDRYNDPEKRVYNCRVVDNRLYTPMLLRSVVSGAALYLGDLPPDHMIEYKVAIGLEDADSITFENVSTSLGLAEMIAESVGS
;
A
#
# COMPACT_ATOMS: atom_id res chain seq x y z
N MET A 1 -1.17 5.03 0.80
CA MET A 1 -1.94 5.53 -0.36
C MET A 1 -3.35 4.98 -0.25
N SER A 2 -4.38 5.80 -0.44
CA SER A 2 -5.80 5.38 -0.39
C SER A 2 -6.59 6.05 -1.51
N VAL A 3 -7.63 5.38 -2.00
CA VAL A 3 -8.56 5.92 -3.00
C VAL A 3 -9.93 6.05 -2.34
N PHE A 4 -10.63 7.14 -2.66
CA PHE A 4 -11.98 7.42 -2.18
C PHE A 4 -12.97 7.33 -3.33
N GLY A 5 -14.13 6.78 -3.06
CA GLY A 5 -15.28 6.90 -3.95
C GLY A 5 -16.58 6.84 -3.18
N THR A 6 -17.68 7.02 -3.91
CA THR A 6 -19.02 7.03 -3.33
C THR A 6 -19.54 5.61 -3.18
N VAL A 7 -20.29 5.38 -2.11
CA VAL A 7 -21.16 4.21 -2.00
C VAL A 7 -22.46 4.56 -2.72
N THR A 8 -22.86 3.73 -3.68
CA THR A 8 -24.10 3.86 -4.43
C THR A 8 -25.24 3.19 -3.68
N GLU A 9 -25.03 1.96 -3.19
CA GLU A 9 -26.04 1.18 -2.48
C GLU A 9 -25.39 0.23 -1.47
N VAL A 10 -26.08 0.00 -0.35
CA VAL A 10 -25.73 -1.04 0.63
C VAL A 10 -26.96 -1.90 0.88
N THR A 11 -26.83 -3.21 0.65
CA THR A 11 -27.93 -4.18 0.81
C THR A 11 -27.45 -5.38 1.63
N GLY A 12 -27.78 -5.39 2.91
CA GLY A 12 -27.23 -6.37 3.85
C GLY A 12 -25.71 -6.18 4.03
N ASP A 13 -24.93 -7.22 3.78
CA ASP A 13 -23.46 -7.18 3.81
C ASP A 13 -22.83 -6.66 2.51
N LYS A 14 -23.62 -6.39 1.48
CA LYS A 14 -23.14 -6.02 0.14
C LYS A 14 -23.02 -4.51 -0.01
N VAL A 15 -21.91 -4.06 -0.58
CA VAL A 15 -21.63 -2.66 -0.89
C VAL A 15 -21.37 -2.52 -2.38
N TYR A 16 -22.13 -1.64 -3.03
CA TYR A 16 -21.93 -1.25 -4.43
C TYR A 16 -21.46 0.20 -4.47
N GLY A 17 -20.40 0.48 -5.23
CA GLY A 17 -19.77 1.79 -5.23
C GLY A 17 -19.34 2.28 -6.59
N PHE A 18 -18.88 3.53 -6.58
CA PHE A 18 -18.24 4.30 -7.65
C PHE A 18 -19.16 4.66 -8.82
N GLY A 19 -20.08 3.79 -9.23
CA GLY A 19 -20.83 3.97 -10.49
C GLY A 19 -19.93 3.89 -11.74
N HIS A 20 -18.73 3.34 -11.55
CA HIS A 20 -17.74 2.99 -12.57
C HIS A 20 -16.75 1.98 -11.93
N GLY A 21 -15.94 1.32 -12.75
CA GLY A 21 -14.81 0.52 -12.27
C GLY A 21 -13.72 1.40 -11.67
N PHE A 22 -13.00 0.89 -10.68
CA PHE A 22 -11.76 1.52 -10.24
C PHE A 22 -10.66 1.25 -11.26
N LEU A 23 -10.46 -0.01 -11.63
CA LEU A 23 -9.56 -0.47 -12.67
C LEU A 23 -10.25 -1.32 -13.72
N GLY A 24 -11.40 -1.93 -13.38
CA GLY A 24 -12.13 -2.82 -14.28
C GLY A 24 -11.44 -4.17 -14.50
N TYR A 25 -10.73 -4.70 -13.48
CA TYR A 25 -10.00 -5.98 -13.57
C TYR A 25 -10.82 -7.23 -13.23
N GLY A 26 -12.13 -7.09 -13.02
CA GLY A 26 -13.03 -8.19 -12.68
C GLY A 26 -12.85 -8.61 -11.22
N SER A 27 -12.55 -9.89 -10.98
CA SER A 27 -12.37 -10.38 -9.60
C SER A 27 -11.15 -9.77 -8.93
N VAL A 28 -11.36 -9.21 -7.73
CA VAL A 28 -10.30 -8.59 -6.92
C VAL A 28 -10.42 -9.04 -5.47
N ASN A 29 -9.40 -8.79 -4.66
CA ASN A 29 -9.43 -9.04 -3.22
C ASN A 29 -8.70 -7.89 -2.50
N LEU A 30 -9.36 -6.72 -2.43
CA LEU A 30 -8.76 -5.48 -1.92
C LEU A 30 -9.43 -5.06 -0.62
N PRO A 31 -8.68 -4.54 0.38
CA PRO A 31 -9.28 -4.07 1.62
C PRO A 31 -10.21 -2.87 1.36
N MET A 32 -11.41 -2.93 1.92
CA MET A 32 -12.41 -1.86 1.88
C MET A 32 -12.47 -1.20 3.27
N ALA A 33 -12.17 0.09 3.32
CA ALA A 33 -12.18 0.87 4.55
C ALA A 33 -13.28 1.94 4.54
N THR A 34 -13.74 2.31 5.73
CA THR A 34 -14.50 3.55 5.91
C THR A 34 -13.60 4.75 5.64
N GLY A 35 -14.20 5.88 5.26
CA GLY A 35 -13.46 7.10 4.91
C GLY A 35 -14.06 8.33 5.59
N LYS A 36 -13.20 9.24 6.01
CA LYS A 36 -13.59 10.57 6.50
C LYS A 36 -13.14 11.63 5.51
N VAL A 37 -14.08 12.43 5.02
CA VAL A 37 -13.77 13.65 4.27
C VAL A 37 -13.52 14.76 5.28
N HIS A 38 -12.34 15.36 5.23
CA HIS A 38 -11.96 16.47 6.11
C HIS A 38 -12.41 17.81 5.54
N THR A 39 -12.24 18.00 4.23
CA THR A 39 -12.65 19.22 3.55
C THR A 39 -12.78 19.01 2.04
N VAL A 40 -13.35 20.02 1.36
CA VAL A 40 -13.32 20.14 -0.10
C VAL A 40 -12.24 21.16 -0.45
N VAL A 41 -11.29 20.74 -1.29
CA VAL A 41 -10.28 21.62 -1.86
C VAL A 41 -10.82 22.14 -3.19
N SER A 42 -11.22 23.41 -3.20
CA SER A 42 -11.69 24.10 -4.40
C SER A 42 -10.52 24.41 -5.32
N SER A 43 -10.64 24.07 -6.60
CA SER A 43 -9.63 24.37 -7.62
C SER A 43 -10.32 24.63 -8.95
N VAL A 44 -9.86 25.67 -9.65
CA VAL A 44 -10.33 25.99 -11.01
C VAL A 44 -10.01 24.85 -11.98
N ALA A 45 -8.88 24.16 -11.79
CA ALA A 45 -8.51 23.01 -12.62
C ALA A 45 -9.40 21.80 -12.31
N ARG A 46 -9.52 21.43 -11.03
CA ARG A 46 -10.38 20.33 -10.56
C ARG A 46 -10.53 20.34 -9.05
N SER A 47 -11.74 20.58 -8.56
CA SER A 47 -12.06 20.41 -7.13
C SER A 47 -11.99 18.93 -6.71
N PHE A 48 -11.53 18.67 -5.47
CA PHE A 48 -11.48 17.32 -4.92
C PHE A 48 -11.77 17.30 -3.41
N LYS A 49 -12.13 16.13 -2.88
CA LYS A 49 -12.33 15.90 -1.45
C LYS A 49 -11.01 15.43 -0.83
N LEU A 50 -10.53 16.14 0.18
CA LEU A 50 -9.40 15.70 0.98
C LEU A 50 -9.92 14.85 2.13
N GLY A 51 -9.46 13.60 2.21
CA GLY A 51 -9.94 12.65 3.21
C GLY A 51 -8.88 11.64 3.63
N SER A 52 -9.23 10.82 4.61
CA SER A 52 -8.42 9.72 5.11
C SER A 52 -9.24 8.44 5.19
N ALA A 53 -8.61 7.31 4.87
CA ALA A 53 -9.13 6.00 5.22
C ALA A 53 -9.07 5.83 6.75
N LEU A 54 -10.07 5.18 7.31
CA LEU A 54 -10.18 4.84 8.73
C LEU A 54 -10.04 3.33 8.88
N GLU A 55 -11.06 2.67 9.42
CA GLU A 55 -11.04 1.23 9.68
C GLU A 55 -11.35 0.42 8.43
N ILE A 56 -10.60 -0.66 8.23
CA ILE A 56 -10.95 -1.70 7.24
C ILE A 56 -12.17 -2.43 7.77
N VAL A 57 -13.28 -2.35 7.03
CA VAL A 57 -14.58 -2.94 7.41
C VAL A 57 -15.00 -4.08 6.51
N GLY A 58 -14.24 -4.38 5.47
CA GLY A 58 -14.56 -5.42 4.51
C GLY A 58 -13.53 -5.57 3.40
N ALA A 59 -13.96 -6.20 2.32
CA ALA A 59 -13.15 -6.37 1.12
C ALA A 59 -13.97 -6.08 -0.14
N LEU A 60 -13.34 -5.44 -1.13
CA LEU A 60 -13.83 -5.43 -2.51
C LEU A 60 -13.52 -6.79 -3.13
N THR A 61 -14.54 -7.42 -3.73
CA THR A 61 -14.44 -8.74 -4.36
C THR A 61 -14.61 -8.71 -5.87
N ALA A 62 -15.15 -7.60 -6.42
CA ALA A 62 -15.21 -7.35 -7.85
C ALA A 62 -15.03 -5.86 -8.18
N ASP A 63 -14.33 -5.60 -9.26
CA ASP A 63 -14.06 -4.30 -9.85
C ASP A 63 -14.37 -4.40 -11.35
N GLU A 64 -15.63 -4.14 -11.69
CA GLU A 64 -16.16 -4.27 -13.03
C GLU A 64 -16.30 -2.89 -13.70
N TYR A 65 -16.48 -2.85 -15.01
CA TYR A 65 -16.57 -1.60 -15.76
C TYR A 65 -17.58 -0.57 -15.20
N ALA A 66 -18.74 -1.05 -14.76
CA ALA A 66 -19.85 -0.20 -14.31
C ALA A 66 -19.84 0.09 -12.80
N ALA A 67 -19.16 -0.72 -11.98
CA ALA A 67 -19.18 -0.58 -10.53
C ALA A 67 -18.10 -1.42 -9.85
N VAL A 68 -17.75 -1.03 -8.64
CA VAL A 68 -17.06 -1.90 -7.68
C VAL A 68 -18.08 -2.54 -6.74
N PHE A 69 -17.82 -3.79 -6.37
CA PHE A 69 -18.62 -4.56 -5.42
C PHE A 69 -17.74 -5.11 -4.31
N GLY A 70 -18.21 -4.95 -3.07
CA GLY A 70 -17.55 -5.48 -1.89
C GLY A 70 -18.52 -6.03 -0.87
N ARG A 71 -17.94 -6.64 0.17
CA ARG A 71 -18.66 -7.21 1.29
C ARG A 71 -18.11 -6.70 2.61
N ILE A 72 -19.01 -6.24 3.47
CA ILE A 72 -18.72 -5.88 4.86
C ILE A 72 -18.41 -7.17 5.63
N GLY A 73 -17.39 -7.14 6.48
CA GLY A 73 -16.92 -8.29 7.25
C GLY A 73 -16.04 -9.29 6.49
N ALA A 74 -15.90 -9.15 5.16
CA ALA A 74 -14.95 -9.95 4.40
C ALA A 74 -13.51 -9.47 4.65
N GLU A 75 -12.57 -10.40 4.83
CA GLU A 75 -11.16 -10.07 5.01
C GLU A 75 -10.40 -10.21 3.68
N ALA A 76 -9.73 -9.13 3.27
CA ALA A 76 -8.85 -9.16 2.12
C ALA A 76 -7.53 -9.84 2.47
N ARG A 77 -6.98 -10.62 1.53
CA ARG A 77 -5.65 -11.22 1.70
C ARG A 77 -4.60 -10.13 1.65
N MET A 78 -3.72 -10.12 2.66
CA MET A 78 -2.66 -9.14 2.80
C MET A 78 -1.36 -9.85 3.15
N ILE A 79 -0.25 -9.35 2.61
CA ILE A 79 1.10 -9.81 2.91
C ILE A 79 1.65 -8.96 4.07
N PRO A 80 2.04 -9.57 5.20
CA PRO A 80 2.68 -8.84 6.29
C PRO A 80 4.09 -8.40 5.90
N VAL A 81 4.45 -7.18 6.26
CA VAL A 81 5.77 -6.60 5.99
C VAL A 81 6.30 -5.99 7.27
N THR A 82 7.42 -6.51 7.77
CA THR A 82 8.12 -5.95 8.93
C THR A 82 9.42 -5.30 8.46
N MET A 83 9.59 -4.02 8.76
CA MET A 83 10.78 -3.25 8.42
C MET A 83 11.47 -2.78 9.70
N ARG A 84 12.78 -2.99 9.78
CA ARG A 84 13.62 -2.47 10.86
C ARG A 84 14.54 -1.43 10.26
N ILE A 85 14.43 -0.18 10.72
CA ILE A 85 15.16 0.94 10.15
C ILE A 85 16.08 1.52 11.23
N ASP A 86 17.36 1.60 10.88
CA ASP A 86 18.42 2.25 11.65
C ASP A 86 18.96 3.39 10.79
N ARG A 87 18.96 4.61 11.31
CA ARG A 87 19.22 5.81 10.51
C ARG A 87 20.17 6.74 11.25
N TYR A 88 21.10 7.36 10.51
CA TYR A 88 22.17 8.20 11.07
C TYR A 88 21.69 9.37 11.96
N ASN A 89 20.49 9.91 11.71
CA ASN A 89 19.90 11.03 12.46
C ASN A 89 18.73 10.60 13.35
N ASP A 90 18.57 9.30 13.60
CA ASP A 90 17.58 8.75 14.51
C ASP A 90 18.29 7.97 15.62
N PRO A 91 18.21 8.41 16.89
CA PRO A 91 18.80 7.66 17.99
C PRO A 91 18.06 6.34 18.25
N GLU A 92 16.84 6.17 17.73
CA GLU A 92 16.02 4.97 17.91
C GLU A 92 16.06 4.05 16.69
N LYS A 93 16.24 2.75 16.91
CA LYS A 93 15.98 1.74 15.89
C LYS A 93 14.48 1.51 15.82
N ARG A 94 13.87 1.89 14.70
CA ARG A 94 12.42 1.81 14.52
C ARG A 94 12.01 0.49 13.88
N VAL A 95 10.90 -0.07 14.36
CA VAL A 95 10.25 -1.24 13.76
C VAL A 95 8.88 -0.84 13.25
N TYR A 96 8.65 -1.01 11.95
CA TYR A 96 7.38 -0.76 11.29
C TYR A 96 6.75 -2.09 10.91
N ASN A 97 5.52 -2.30 11.35
CA ASN A 97 4.70 -3.45 10.96
C ASN A 97 3.59 -2.97 10.03
N CYS A 98 3.72 -3.32 8.76
CA CYS A 98 2.80 -2.95 7.71
C CYS A 98 2.14 -4.19 7.11
N ARG A 99 1.08 -3.96 6.35
CA ARG A 99 0.43 -4.96 5.52
C ARG A 99 0.24 -4.37 4.14
N VAL A 100 0.66 -5.09 3.11
CA VAL A 100 0.40 -4.72 1.70
C VAL A 100 -0.61 -5.69 1.11
N VAL A 101 -1.44 -5.24 0.19
CA VAL A 101 -2.45 -6.12 -0.40
C VAL A 101 -1.77 -7.20 -1.24
N ASP A 102 -2.30 -8.42 -1.21
CA ASP A 102 -1.89 -9.47 -2.13
C ASP A 102 -2.58 -9.25 -3.48
N ASN A 103 -1.90 -8.52 -4.37
CA ASN A 103 -2.37 -8.28 -5.72
C ASN A 103 -1.20 -8.08 -6.67
N ARG A 104 -1.19 -8.83 -7.78
CA ARG A 104 -0.08 -8.83 -8.75
C ARG A 104 0.37 -7.45 -9.23
N LEU A 105 -0.56 -6.49 -9.36
CA LEU A 105 -0.24 -5.13 -9.79
C LEU A 105 0.16 -4.22 -8.63
N TYR A 106 -0.50 -4.35 -7.48
CA TYR A 106 -0.32 -3.43 -6.36
C TYR A 106 0.74 -3.83 -5.36
N THR A 107 0.99 -5.12 -5.13
CA THR A 107 2.01 -5.59 -4.19
C THR A 107 3.35 -4.91 -4.46
N PRO A 108 3.89 -4.90 -5.71
CA PRO A 108 5.14 -4.22 -6.04
C PRO A 108 5.16 -2.73 -5.66
N MET A 109 4.11 -2.01 -6.08
CA MET A 109 4.02 -0.55 -5.94
C MET A 109 3.85 -0.14 -4.48
N LEU A 110 3.05 -0.89 -3.72
CA LEU A 110 2.79 -0.62 -2.31
C LEU A 110 3.99 -1.00 -1.45
N LEU A 111 4.68 -2.11 -1.76
CA LEU A 111 5.91 -2.49 -1.08
C LEU A 111 6.95 -1.37 -1.20
N ARG A 112 7.18 -0.88 -2.42
CA ARG A 112 8.02 0.30 -2.67
C ARG A 112 7.60 1.49 -1.80
N SER A 113 6.31 1.79 -1.78
CA SER A 113 5.77 2.95 -1.06
C SER A 113 5.97 2.85 0.46
N VAL A 114 5.71 1.68 1.07
CA VAL A 114 5.85 1.51 2.52
C VAL A 114 7.31 1.52 2.96
N VAL A 115 8.19 0.94 2.14
CA VAL A 115 9.64 0.94 2.37
C VAL A 115 10.20 2.36 2.29
N SER A 116 9.89 3.09 1.22
CA SER A 116 10.33 4.49 1.09
C SER A 116 9.77 5.37 2.21
N GLY A 117 8.48 5.21 2.56
CA GLY A 117 7.86 5.97 3.64
C GLY A 117 8.49 5.70 5.01
N ALA A 118 8.85 4.45 5.29
CA ALA A 118 9.51 4.07 6.55
C ALA A 118 10.96 4.59 6.62
N ALA A 119 11.73 4.46 5.55
CA ALA A 119 13.13 4.88 5.51
C ALA A 119 13.29 6.42 5.49
N LEU A 120 12.40 7.12 4.79
CA LEU A 120 12.45 8.58 4.62
C LEU A 120 11.55 9.33 5.60
N TYR A 121 11.08 8.69 6.67
CA TYR A 121 10.16 9.31 7.62
C TYR A 121 10.72 10.62 8.24
N LEU A 122 12.02 10.69 8.51
CA LEU A 122 12.72 11.90 9.00
C LEU A 122 13.23 12.81 7.86
N GLY A 123 12.66 12.71 6.66
CA GLY A 123 13.06 13.46 5.47
C GLY A 123 14.12 12.76 4.63
N ASP A 124 14.64 13.48 3.64
CA ASP A 124 15.60 12.95 2.67
C ASP A 124 16.93 12.52 3.31
N LEU A 125 17.64 11.61 2.65
CA LEU A 125 18.99 11.22 3.01
C LEU A 125 20.01 12.27 2.49
N PRO A 126 21.17 12.43 3.15
CA PRO A 126 22.24 13.28 2.63
C PRO A 126 22.64 12.86 1.21
N PRO A 127 23.12 13.80 0.35
CA PRO A 127 23.56 13.46 -1.00
C PRO A 127 24.56 12.29 -1.03
N ASP A 128 25.55 12.33 -0.14
CA ASP A 128 26.51 11.25 0.06
C ASP A 128 26.05 10.35 1.21
N HIS A 129 25.59 9.15 0.88
CA HIS A 129 25.14 8.16 1.87
C HIS A 129 25.38 6.73 1.39
N MET A 130 25.27 5.79 2.32
CA MET A 130 25.29 4.35 2.07
C MET A 130 24.07 3.73 2.77
N ILE A 131 23.41 2.79 2.11
CA ILE A 131 22.30 2.01 2.65
C ILE A 131 22.71 0.55 2.64
N GLU A 132 22.85 -0.05 3.82
CA GLU A 132 22.96 -1.50 3.96
C GLU A 132 21.57 -2.08 4.20
N TYR A 133 21.24 -3.18 3.53
CA TYR A 133 19.93 -3.82 3.71
C TYR A 133 20.01 -5.34 3.62
N LYS A 134 19.09 -5.97 4.34
CA LYS A 134 18.85 -7.41 4.32
C LYS A 134 17.37 -7.65 4.10
N VAL A 135 17.04 -8.53 3.17
CA VAL A 135 15.67 -8.85 2.78
C VAL A 135 15.45 -10.35 2.95
N ALA A 136 14.29 -10.71 3.49
CA ALA A 136 13.83 -12.08 3.61
C ALA A 136 12.37 -12.14 3.11
N ILE A 137 12.12 -12.92 2.07
CA ILE A 137 10.81 -13.14 1.47
C ILE A 137 10.37 -14.56 1.82
N GLY A 138 9.36 -14.68 2.67
CA GLY A 138 8.73 -15.96 2.99
C GLY A 138 7.82 -16.42 1.86
N LEU A 139 7.92 -17.68 1.48
CA LEU A 139 7.05 -18.35 0.52
C LEU A 139 6.26 -19.44 1.26
N GLU A 140 4.98 -19.66 0.90
CA GLU A 140 4.13 -20.64 1.59
C GLU A 140 4.58 -22.08 1.31
N ASP A 141 4.96 -22.37 0.07
CA ASP A 141 5.29 -23.72 -0.42
C ASP A 141 6.77 -23.85 -0.86
N ALA A 142 7.65 -22.98 -0.41
CA ALA A 142 9.06 -22.99 -0.78
C ALA A 142 9.96 -22.37 0.31
N ASP A 143 11.26 -22.62 0.20
CA ASP A 143 12.24 -21.98 1.07
C ASP A 143 12.23 -20.46 0.90
N SER A 144 12.47 -19.75 2.00
CA SER A 144 12.54 -18.29 1.98
C SER A 144 13.68 -17.81 1.09
N ILE A 145 13.42 -16.79 0.28
CA ILE A 145 14.46 -16.10 -0.48
C ILE A 145 15.06 -15.04 0.43
N THR A 146 16.38 -15.12 0.65
CA THR A 146 17.12 -14.14 1.47
C THR A 146 18.28 -13.56 0.70
N PHE A 147 18.48 -12.25 0.79
CA PHE A 147 19.65 -11.58 0.23
C PHE A 147 20.04 -10.36 1.08
N GLU A 148 21.29 -9.97 0.95
CA GLU A 148 21.86 -8.78 1.58
C GLU A 148 22.69 -8.02 0.56
N ASN A 149 22.59 -6.70 0.59
CA ASN A 149 23.31 -5.85 -0.34
C ASN A 149 23.52 -4.45 0.25
N VAL A 150 24.31 -3.63 -0.44
CA VAL A 150 24.63 -2.25 -0.07
C VAL A 150 24.41 -1.37 -1.29
N SER A 151 23.69 -0.27 -1.10
CA SER A 151 23.50 0.75 -2.13
C SER A 151 24.18 2.06 -1.73
N THR A 152 24.87 2.70 -2.68
CA THR A 152 25.51 4.00 -2.50
C THR A 152 24.98 5.04 -3.48
N SER A 153 24.75 4.67 -4.74
CA SER A 153 24.38 5.58 -5.83
C SER A 153 22.88 5.70 -6.06
N LEU A 154 22.16 4.57 -6.06
CA LEU A 154 20.70 4.52 -6.31
C LEU A 154 19.88 4.54 -5.01
N GLY A 155 20.53 4.44 -3.86
CA GLY A 155 19.93 4.46 -2.53
C GLY A 155 18.80 3.44 -2.41
N LEU A 156 17.64 3.90 -1.94
CA LEU A 156 16.47 3.02 -1.75
C LEU A 156 15.93 2.44 -3.07
N ALA A 157 16.20 3.06 -4.22
CA ALA A 157 15.67 2.59 -5.50
C ALA A 157 16.24 1.23 -5.92
N GLU A 158 17.51 0.95 -5.59
CA GLU A 158 18.17 -0.34 -5.88
C GLU A 158 17.56 -1.46 -5.03
N MET A 159 17.46 -1.27 -3.71
CA MET A 159 16.83 -2.24 -2.82
C MET A 159 15.37 -2.54 -3.21
N ILE A 160 14.62 -1.52 -3.61
CA ILE A 160 13.24 -1.69 -4.08
C ILE A 160 13.21 -2.50 -5.37
N ALA A 161 14.12 -2.25 -6.32
CA ALA A 161 14.18 -2.98 -7.57
C ALA A 161 14.48 -4.47 -7.34
N GLU A 162 15.43 -4.80 -6.45
CA GLU A 162 15.77 -6.18 -6.11
C GLU A 162 14.61 -6.90 -5.40
N SER A 163 13.89 -6.20 -4.53
CA SER A 163 12.76 -6.77 -3.76
C SER A 163 11.50 -6.99 -4.59
N VAL A 164 11.40 -6.36 -5.77
CA VAL A 164 10.23 -6.41 -6.65
C VAL A 164 10.52 -7.19 -7.95
N GLY A 165 11.78 -7.29 -8.34
CA GLY A 165 12.26 -7.83 -9.62
C GLY A 165 12.95 -9.19 -9.51
N SER A 166 12.49 -10.06 -8.61
CA SER A 166 12.84 -11.49 -8.58
C SER A 166 11.67 -12.34 -9.03
#